data_AF-A0A4P6YWV0-F1
#
_entry.id   AF-A0A4P6YWV0-F1
#
_cell.length_a   1.000
_cell.length_b   1.000
_cell.length_c   1.000
_cell.angle_alpha   90.00
_cell.angle_beta   90.00
_cell.angle_gamma   90.00
#
_symmetry.space_group_name_H-M   'P 1'
#
loop_
_entity.id
_entity.type
_entity.pdbx_description
1 polymer ?
#
loop_
_entity_poly.entity_id
_entity_poly.type
_entity_poly.pdbx_seq_one_letter_code
_entity_poly.pdbx_strand_id
1 'polypeptide(L)' 'MIYRFLVSFLIGVLDYSFAMAWIGWGDLPPTPKTPGIAWWVNGVGLLFWIISYIALLIKE' A
#
# COMPACT_ATOMS: atom_id res chain seq x y z
N MET A 1 20.42 4.29 -3.42
CA MET A 1 19.61 4.11 -2.19
C MET A 1 18.36 5.01 -2.19
N ILE A 2 18.50 6.34 -2.22
CA ILE A 2 17.36 7.28 -2.20
C ILE A 2 16.39 7.08 -3.37
N TYR A 3 16.89 6.92 -4.60
CA TYR A 3 16.04 6.64 -5.77
C TYR A 3 15.19 5.38 -5.59
N ARG A 4 15.79 4.28 -5.10
CA ARG A 4 15.08 3.01 -4.85
C ARG A 4 14.00 3.18 -3.79
N PHE A 5 14.27 3.97 -2.75
CA PHE A 5 13.29 4.31 -1.71
C PHE A 5 12.10 5.10 -2.27
N LEU A 6 12.35 6.07 -3.15
CA LEU A 6 11.29 6.85 -3.79
C LEU A 6 10.44 5.99 -4.73
N VAL A 7 11.06 5.13 -5.53
CA VAL A 7 10.35 4.20 -6.43
C VAL A 7 9.50 3.21 -5.63
N SER A 8 10.05 2.61 -4.57
CA SER A 8 9.28 1.69 -3.73
C SER A 8 8.15 2.39 -2.97
N PHE A 9 8.36 3.63 -2.53
CA PHE A 9 7.31 4.42 -1.89
C PHE A 9 6.15 4.69 -2.84
N LEU A 10 6.45 5.03 -4.11
CA LEU A 10 5.42 5.19 -5.14
C LEU A 10 4.63 3.90 -5.37
N ILE A 11 5.29 2.73 -5.36
CA ILE A 11 4.62 1.44 -5.46
C ILE A 11 3.64 1.25 -4.30
N GLY A 12 4.07 1.54 -3.06
CA GLY A 12 3.19 1.46 -1.89
C GLY A 12 1.99 2.42 -1.95
N VAL A 13 2.19 3.66 -2.41
CA VAL A 13 1.10 4.65 -2.58
C VAL A 13 0.10 4.22 -3.65
N LEU A 14 0.58 3.67 -4.77
CA LEU A 14 -0.29 3.17 -5.84
C LEU A 14 -1.12 1.98 -5.35
N ASP A 15 -0.47 1.03 -4.68
CA ASP A 15 -1.12 -0.15 -4.13
C ASP A 15 -2.17 0.22 -3.06
N TYR A 16 -1.85 1.16 -2.16
CA TYR A 16 -2.81 1.74 -1.23
C TYR A 16 -4.04 2.33 -1.96
N SER A 17 -3.81 3.07 -3.05
CA SER A 17 -4.88 3.69 -3.83
C SER A 17 -5.76 2.65 -4.52
N PHE A 18 -5.18 1.58 -5.06
CA PHE A 18 -5.93 0.46 -5.62
C PHE A 18 -6.72 -0.30 -4.54
N ALA A 19 -6.14 -0.53 -3.37
CA ALA A 19 -6.83 -1.16 -2.24
C ALA A 19 -8.01 -0.31 -1.75
N MET A 20 -7.85 1.01 -1.68
CA MET A 20 -8.94 1.95 -1.39
C MET A 20 -10.04 1.89 -2.45
N ALA A 21 -9.67 1.89 -3.73
CA ALA A 21 -10.64 1.81 -4.83
C ALA A 21 -11.41 0.47 -4.81
N TRP A 22 -10.72 -0.64 -4.57
CA TRP A 22 -11.30 -1.97 -4.43
C TRP A 22 -12.32 -2.04 -3.30
N ILE A 23 -11.96 -1.52 -2.12
CA ILE A 23 -12.87 -1.48 -0.97
C ILE A 23 -14.04 -0.53 -1.23
N GLY A 24 -13.79 0.60 -1.91
CA GLY A 24 -14.83 1.54 -2.31
C GLY A 24 -15.84 0.96 -3.32
N TRP A 25 -15.50 -0.13 -4.01
CA TRP A 25 -16.44 -0.89 -4.85
C TRP A 25 -17.24 -1.94 -4.07
N GLY A 26 -16.86 -2.23 -2.81
CA GLY A 26 -17.59 -3.12 -1.92
C GLY A 26 -18.54 -2.36 -0.99
N ASP A 27 -19.44 -3.11 -0.35
CA ASP A 27 -20.45 -2.56 0.58
C ASP A 27 -19.87 -2.14 1.95
N LEU A 28 -18.56 -2.28 2.16
CA LEU A 28 -17.88 -2.00 3.43
C LEU A 28 -16.86 -0.87 3.29
N PRO A 29 -17.31 0.38 3.09
CA PRO A 29 -16.40 1.51 2.98
C PRO A 29 -15.59 1.70 4.28
N PRO A 30 -14.32 2.12 4.19
CA PRO A 30 -13.46 2.34 5.36
C PRO A 30 -13.92 3.61 6.08
N THR A 31 -14.89 3.45 6.97
CA THR A 31 -15.41 4.54 7.80
C THR A 31 -14.78 4.49 9.19
N PRO A 32 -14.91 5.56 10.00
CA PRO A 32 -14.56 5.50 11.43
C PRO A 32 -15.26 4.38 12.20
N LYS A 33 -16.36 3.82 11.67
CA LYS A 33 -17.09 2.68 12.25
C LYS A 33 -16.48 1.32 11.89
N THR A 34 -15.61 1.26 10.89
CA THR A 34 -14.92 0.04 10.41
C THR A 34 -13.40 0.24 10.38
N PRO A 35 -12.76 0.57 11.51
CA PRO A 35 -11.33 0.91 11.56
C PRO A 35 -10.43 -0.23 11.09
N GLY A 36 -10.86 -1.49 11.23
CA GLY A 36 -10.12 -2.64 10.74
C GLY A 36 -9.87 -2.61 9.22
N ILE A 37 -10.79 -2.05 8.44
CA ILE A 37 -10.65 -1.91 7.00
C ILE A 37 -9.61 -0.84 6.67
N ALA A 38 -9.64 0.31 7.37
CA ALA A 38 -8.61 1.34 7.21
C ALA A 38 -7.21 0.84 7.57
N TRP A 39 -7.09 0.02 8.64
CA TRP A 39 -5.82 -0.59 9.03
C TRP A 39 -5.34 -1.61 8.00
N TRP A 40 -6.26 -2.34 7.37
CA TRP A 40 -5.96 -3.28 6.31
C TRP A 40 -5.38 -2.57 5.07
N VAL A 41 -6.00 -1.48 4.62
CA VAL A 41 -5.48 -0.68 3.48
C VAL A 41 -4.08 -0.12 3.78
N ASN A 42 -3.88 0.42 4.98
CA ASN A 42 -2.56 0.89 5.41
C ASN A 42 -1.53 -0.26 5.41
N GLY A 43 -1.93 -1.44 5.89
CA GLY A 43 -1.10 -2.64 5.92
C GLY A 43 -0.69 -3.12 4.53
N VAL A 44 -1.63 -3.09 3.58
CA VAL A 44 -1.40 -3.44 2.16
C VAL A 44 -0.37 -2.50 1.55
N GLY A 45 -0.57 -1.18 1.64
CA GLY A 45 0.40 -0.19 1.12
C GLY A 45 1.79 -0.31 1.76
N LEU A 46 1.86 -0.52 3.08
CA LEU A 46 3.14 -0.72 3.79
C LEU A 46 3.85 -2.00 3.35
N LEU A 47 3.11 -3.10 3.18
CA LEU A 47 3.64 -4.40 2.74
C LEU A 47 4.26 -4.28 1.35
N PHE A 48 3.54 -3.70 0.40
CA PHE A 48 4.03 -3.52 -0.96
C PHE A 48 5.18 -2.53 -1.05
N TRP A 49 5.21 -1.50 -0.21
CA TRP A 49 6.36 -0.61 -0.11
C TRP A 49 7.61 -1.36 0.35
N ILE A 50 7.53 -2.11 1.46
CA ILE A 50 8.69 -2.82 2.02
C ILE A 50 9.20 -3.90 1.05
N ILE A 51 8.30 -4.72 0.51
CA ILE A 51 8.66 -5.80 -0.41
C ILE A 51 9.31 -5.25 -1.68
N SER A 52 8.71 -4.21 -2.29
CA SER A 52 9.28 -3.61 -3.50
C SER A 52 10.62 -2.94 -3.23
N TYR A 53 10.80 -2.32 -2.05
CA TYR A 53 12.09 -1.77 -1.65
C TYR A 53 13.16 -2.86 -1.55
N ILE A 54 12.87 -3.95 -0.84
CA ILE A 54 13.77 -5.10 -0.71
C ILE A 54 14.08 -5.70 -2.08
N ALA A 55 13.07 -5.89 -2.94
CA ALA A 55 13.26 -6.43 -4.28
C ALA A 55 14.18 -5.53 -5.13
N LEU A 56 14.01 -4.21 -5.06
CA LEU A 56 14.88 -3.24 -5.74
C LEU A 56 16.29 -3.23 -5.15
N LEU A 57 16.48 -3.58 -3.88
CA LEU A 57 17.79 -3.75 -3.27
C LEU A 57 18.51 -5.03 -3.72
N ILE A 58 17.77 -6.11 -3.99
CA ILE A 58 18.35 -7.40 -4.41
C ILE A 58 18.71 -7.41 -5.91
N LYS A 59 17.94 -6.71 -6.75
CA LYS A 59 18.05 -6.77 -8.22
C LYS A 59 19.32 -6.10 -8.79
N GLU A 60 20.09 -5.40 -7.96
CA GLU A 60 21.35 -4.72 -8.26
C GLU A 60 22.29 -4.84 -7.08
#